data_AF-A0A850LSC8-F1
#
_entry.id   AF-A0A850LSC8-F1
#
_cell.length_a   1.000
_cell.length_b   1.000
_cell.length_c   1.000
_cell.angle_alpha   90.00
_cell.angle_beta   90.00
_cell.angle_gamma   90.00
#
_symmetry.space_group_name_H-M   'P 1'
#
loop_
_entity.id
_entity.type
_entity.pdbx_description
1 polymer ?
#
loop_
_entity_poly.entity_id
_entity_poly.type
_entity_poly.pdbx_seq_one_letter_code
_entity_poly.pdbx_strand_id
1 'polypeptide(L)'
;MEIVIIGNSAAAIGAVEAIRKNDKLSKITIISEEPYPAYSRPFIKDILSGKADFNRIIYRNEQFYEKKNINTIFGKKAVSINPNKKTIRLENSKNIKYDILLISTGGKTIIPPIKGLNKKQIFQFMKYDDAK
;
A
#
# COMPACT_ATOMS: atom_id res chain seq x y z
N MET A 1 4.03 -14.72 -16.08
CA MET A 1 4.82 -14.51 -14.85
C MET A 1 3.92 -13.91 -13.78
N GLU A 2 4.13 -14.26 -12.52
CA GLU A 2 3.45 -13.71 -11.35
C GLU A 2 4.33 -12.62 -10.71
N ILE A 3 3.92 -11.36 -10.85
CA ILE A 3 4.58 -10.20 -10.23
C ILE A 3 3.81 -9.84 -8.97
N VAL A 4 4.49 -9.82 -7.82
CA VAL A 4 3.88 -9.39 -6.55
C VAL A 4 4.50 -8.08 -6.08
N ILE A 5 3.66 -7.13 -5.72
CA ILE A 5 4.04 -5.81 -5.23
C ILE A 5 3.55 -5.66 -3.79
N ILE A 6 4.43 -5.31 -2.86
CA ILE A 6 4.07 -5.03 -1.46
C ILE A 6 4.00 -3.51 -1.26
N GLY A 7 2.84 -3.00 -0.85
CA GLY A 7 2.53 -1.58 -0.72
C GLY A 7 1.64 -1.07 -1.86
N ASN A 8 0.73 -0.13 -1.55
CA ASN A 8 -0.21 0.45 -2.52
C ASN A 8 -0.23 1.98 -2.45
N SER A 9 0.87 2.61 -2.87
CA SER A 9 0.98 4.07 -2.96
C SER A 9 1.71 4.48 -4.24
N ALA A 10 2.23 5.71 -4.32
CA ALA A 10 2.80 6.28 -5.54
C ALA A 10 3.82 5.37 -6.24
N ALA A 11 4.73 4.74 -5.48
CA ALA A 11 5.73 3.82 -6.03
C ALA A 11 5.10 2.59 -6.71
N ALA A 12 4.10 1.96 -6.08
CA ALA A 12 3.40 0.80 -6.64
C ALA A 12 2.62 1.18 -7.91
N ILE A 13 1.92 2.31 -7.88
CA ILE A 13 1.16 2.80 -9.04
C ILE A 13 2.08 3.11 -10.22
N GLY A 14 3.19 3.81 -9.98
CA GLY A 14 4.18 4.10 -11.02
C GLY A 14 4.77 2.82 -11.61
N ALA A 15 5.08 1.84 -10.77
CA ALA A 15 5.58 0.53 -11.22
C ALA A 15 4.56 -0.21 -12.08
N VAL A 16 3.29 -0.27 -11.65
CA VAL A 16 2.20 -0.89 -12.43
C VAL A 16 2.05 -0.23 -13.80
N GLU A 17 2.04 1.10 -13.85
CA GLU A 17 1.89 1.82 -15.11
C GLU A 17 3.08 1.57 -16.05
N ALA A 18 4.31 1.53 -15.52
CA ALA A 18 5.50 1.19 -16.27
C ALA A 18 5.49 -0.27 -16.76
N ILE A 19 5.13 -1.22 -15.89
CA ILE A 19 4.97 -2.63 -16.26
C ILE A 19 3.93 -2.74 -17.38
N ARG A 20 2.75 -2.14 -17.24
CA ARG A 20 1.67 -2.26 -18.24
C ARG A 20 1.94 -1.58 -19.57
N LYS A 21 2.91 -0.67 -19.64
CA LYS A 21 3.42 -0.14 -20.91
C LYS A 21 4.26 -1.17 -21.68
N ASN A 22 4.95 -2.06 -20.98
CA ASN A 22 5.92 -3.01 -21.56
C ASN A 22 5.43 -4.47 -21.53
N ASP A 23 4.51 -4.81 -20.63
CA ASP A 23 4.01 -6.15 -20.36
C ASP A 23 2.51 -6.11 -20.01
N LYS A 24 1.70 -6.61 -20.95
CA LYS A 24 0.25 -6.70 -20.82
C LYS A 24 -0.24 -8.04 -20.29
N LEU A 25 0.62 -9.05 -20.20
CA LEU A 25 0.25 -10.45 -19.97
C LEU A 25 0.58 -10.94 -18.56
N SER A 26 1.67 -10.45 -17.95
CA SER A 26 2.02 -10.88 -16.60
C SER A 26 0.94 -10.48 -15.60
N LYS A 27 0.65 -11.40 -14.69
CA LYS A 27 -0.28 -11.16 -13.60
C LYS A 27 0.40 -10.31 -12.55
N ILE A 28 -0.32 -9.31 -12.05
CA ILE A 28 0.16 -8.43 -10.99
C ILE A 28 -0.75 -8.63 -9.79
N THR A 29 -0.16 -8.91 -8.63
CA THR A 29 -0.85 -8.87 -7.34
C THR A 29 -0.27 -7.76 -6.46
N ILE A 30 -1.12 -6.86 -5.96
CA ILE A 30 -0.74 -5.85 -4.96
C ILE A 30 -1.22 -6.30 -3.58
N ILE A 31 -0.32 -6.31 -2.61
CA ILE A 31 -0.62 -6.56 -1.19
C ILE A 31 -0.51 -5.23 -0.44
N SER A 32 -1.54 -4.86 0.32
CA SER A 32 -1.56 -3.62 1.12
C SER A 32 -2.16 -3.87 2.50
N GLU A 33 -1.49 -3.37 3.54
CA GLU A 33 -2.02 -3.34 4.90
C GLU A 33 -3.24 -2.42 5.01
N GLU A 34 -3.28 -1.33 4.24
CA GLU A 34 -4.42 -0.41 4.22
C GLU A 34 -5.55 -0.96 3.33
N PRO A 35 -6.83 -0.87 3.76
CA PRO A 35 -7.98 -1.43 3.06
C PRO A 35 -8.53 -0.53 1.94
N TYR A 36 -7.70 0.36 1.38
CA TYR A 36 -8.15 1.41 0.45
C TYR A 36 -7.43 1.35 -0.90
N PRO A 37 -8.09 1.86 -1.97
CA PRO A 37 -7.39 2.26 -3.19
C PRO A 37 -6.29 3.28 -2.89
N ALA A 38 -5.27 3.34 -3.73
CA ALA A 38 -4.18 4.30 -3.62
C ALA A 38 -4.73 5.73 -3.59
N TYR A 39 -4.35 6.46 -2.55
CA TYR A 39 -4.69 7.85 -2.31
C TYR A 39 -3.42 8.69 -2.16
N SER A 40 -3.57 10.00 -2.34
CA SER A 40 -2.48 10.96 -2.19
C SER A 40 -2.30 11.33 -0.72
N ARG A 41 -1.31 10.69 -0.07
CA ARG A 41 -0.96 10.96 1.33
C ARG A 41 -0.71 12.45 1.65
N PRO A 42 -0.09 13.27 0.77
CA PRO A 42 0.07 14.71 1.04
C PRO A 42 -1.22 15.48 1.34
N PHE A 43 -2.39 14.97 0.90
CA PHE A 43 -3.69 15.61 1.10
C PHE A 43 -4.49 15.11 2.32
N ILE A 44 -3.95 14.22 3.16
CA ILE A 44 -4.66 13.77 4.37
C ILE A 44 -4.93 14.92 5.37
N LYS A 45 -4.13 15.99 5.33
CA LYS A 45 -4.38 17.24 6.09
C LYS A 45 -5.68 17.94 5.70
N ASP A 46 -6.13 17.79 4.45
CA ASP A 46 -7.34 18.43 3.97
C ASP A 46 -8.59 17.67 4.43
N ILE A 47 -8.46 16.36 4.68
CA ILE A 47 -9.46 15.55 5.39
C ILE A 47 -9.59 16.05 6.83
N LEU A 48 -8.47 16.14 7.55
CA LEU A 48 -8.47 16.57 8.95
C LEU A 48 -9.05 17.98 9.15
N SER A 49 -8.81 18.88 8.19
CA SER A 49 -9.35 20.25 8.23
C SER A 49 -10.76 20.41 7.66
N GLY A 50 -11.41 19.32 7.22
CA GLY A 50 -12.75 19.34 6.64
C GLY A 50 -12.85 19.99 5.24
N LYS A 51 -11.72 20.23 4.57
CA LYS A 51 -11.65 20.84 3.23
C LYS A 51 -11.89 19.83 2.11
N ALA A 52 -11.69 18.55 2.39
CA ALA A 52 -11.87 17.46 1.44
C ALA A 52 -12.47 16.22 2.14
N ASP A 53 -13.14 15.38 1.35
CA ASP A 53 -13.49 14.03 1.73
C ASP A 53 -12.48 13.03 1.14
N PHE A 54 -12.60 11.75 1.52
CA PHE A 54 -11.68 10.72 1.04
C PHE A 54 -11.67 10.60 -0.49
N ASN A 55 -12.83 10.76 -1.12
CA ASN A 55 -12.99 10.62 -2.57
C ASN A 55 -12.13 11.64 -3.33
N ARG A 56 -11.99 12.87 -2.80
CA ARG A 56 -11.15 13.92 -3.41
C ARG A 56 -9.66 13.61 -3.40
N ILE A 57 -9.18 12.74 -2.51
CA ILE A 57 -7.76 12.42 -2.39
C ILE A 57 -7.39 11.07 -3.02
N ILE A 58 -8.36 10.33 -3.58
CA ILE A 58 -8.11 9.08 -4.31
C ILE A 58 -7.22 9.39 -5.52
N TYR A 59 -6.06 8.74 -5.58
CA TYR A 59 -5.09 8.90 -6.66
C TYR A 59 -5.38 7.96 -7.83
N ARG A 60 -5.75 6.70 -7.50
CA ARG A 60 -6.26 5.69 -8.45
C ARG A 60 -7.41 4.94 -7.80
N ASN A 61 -8.59 5.06 -8.42
CA ASN A 61 -9.82 4.40 -7.95
C ASN A 61 -9.81 2.89 -8.29
N GLU A 62 -10.84 2.17 -7.86
CA GLU A 62 -10.98 0.71 -8.05
C GLU A 62 -10.91 0.31 -9.53
N GLN A 63 -11.53 1.09 -10.42
CA GLN A 63 -11.51 0.85 -11.86
C GLN A 63 -10.08 0.83 -12.46
N PHE A 64 -9.12 1.52 -11.86
CA PHE A 64 -7.73 1.44 -12.30
C PHE A 64 -7.19 0.02 -12.18
N TYR A 65 -7.44 -0.66 -11.05
CA TYR A 65 -6.93 -2.00 -10.79
C TYR A 65 -7.59 -3.02 -11.73
N GLU A 66 -8.91 -2.90 -11.92
CA GLU A 66 -9.67 -3.73 -12.85
C GLU A 66 -9.18 -3.56 -14.30
N LYS A 67 -9.13 -2.32 -14.81
CA LYS A 67 -8.68 -2.02 -16.18
C LYS A 67 -7.23 -2.43 -16.45
N LYS A 68 -6.40 -2.48 -15.41
CA LYS A 68 -5.00 -2.91 -15.49
C LYS A 68 -4.82 -4.40 -15.16
N ASN A 69 -5.90 -5.16 -14.96
CA ASN A 69 -5.86 -6.58 -14.61
C ASN A 69 -4.91 -6.84 -13.42
N ILE A 70 -5.18 -6.15 -12.30
CA ILE A 70 -4.41 -6.24 -11.06
C ILE A 70 -5.28 -6.93 -10.02
N ASN A 71 -4.78 -8.01 -9.47
CA ASN A 71 -5.36 -8.61 -8.28
C ASN A 71 -4.95 -7.80 -7.04
N THR A 72 -5.90 -7.45 -6.18
CA THR A 72 -5.64 -6.66 -4.97
C THR A 72 -5.91 -7.49 -3.72
N ILE A 73 -4.99 -7.41 -2.76
CA ILE A 73 -5.11 -7.99 -1.43
C ILE A 73 -4.97 -6.84 -0.44
N PHE A 74 -6.05 -6.05 -0.34
CA PHE A 74 -6.14 -4.92 0.59
C PHE A 74 -6.52 -5.37 2.01
N GLY A 75 -6.16 -4.55 3.00
CA GLY A 75 -6.42 -4.86 4.41
C GLY A 75 -5.67 -6.10 4.92
N LYS A 76 -4.55 -6.47 4.27
CA LYS A 76 -3.72 -7.61 4.66
C LYS A 76 -2.25 -7.23 4.70
N LYS A 77 -1.62 -7.51 5.84
CA LYS A 77 -0.20 -7.26 6.03
C LYS A 77 0.65 -8.42 5.54
N ALA A 78 1.67 -8.12 4.72
CA ALA A 78 2.78 -9.03 4.48
C ALA A 78 3.73 -9.00 5.69
N VAL A 79 3.98 -10.15 6.32
CA VAL A 79 4.74 -10.24 7.58
C VAL A 79 6.12 -10.86 7.44
N SER A 80 6.38 -11.63 6.38
CA SER A 80 7.72 -12.15 6.09
C SER A 80 7.86 -12.54 4.63
N ILE A 81 9.08 -12.48 4.10
CA ILE A 81 9.44 -12.93 2.76
C ILE A 81 10.43 -14.09 2.90
N ASN A 82 10.22 -15.17 2.14
CA ASN A 82 11.17 -16.27 1.98
C ASN A 82 11.68 -16.27 0.53
N PRO A 83 12.88 -15.69 0.27
CA PRO A 83 13.42 -15.60 -1.08
C PRO A 83 13.75 -16.96 -1.70
N ASN A 84 14.22 -17.93 -0.89
CA ASN A 84 14.58 -19.28 -1.36
C ASN A 84 13.36 -20.02 -1.92
N LYS A 85 12.19 -19.86 -1.27
CA LYS A 85 10.92 -20.46 -1.71
C LYS A 85 10.12 -19.53 -2.62
N LYS A 86 10.59 -18.30 -2.87
CA LYS A 86 9.86 -17.20 -3.52
C LYS A 86 8.42 -17.05 -3.02
N THR A 87 8.26 -16.94 -1.70
CA THR A 87 6.95 -16.79 -1.06
C THR A 87 6.90 -15.61 -0.10
N ILE A 88 5.74 -14.95 -0.04
CA ILE A 88 5.40 -13.92 0.95
C ILE A 88 4.35 -14.50 1.89
N ARG A 89 4.58 -14.41 3.20
CA ARG A 89 3.61 -14.80 4.22
C ARG A 89 2.79 -13.58 4.63
N LEU A 90 1.48 -13.73 4.62
CA LEU A 90 0.53 -12.74 5.14
C LEU A 90 0.29 -12.97 6.64
N GLU A 91 -0.22 -11.96 7.34
CA GLU A 91 -0.52 -12.05 8.78
C GLU A 91 -1.51 -13.15 9.15
N ASN A 92 -2.41 -13.52 8.22
CA ASN A 92 -3.33 -14.65 8.38
C ASN A 92 -2.69 -16.01 8.03
N SER A 93 -1.36 -16.10 8.01
CA SER A 93 -0.58 -17.29 7.67
C SER A 93 -0.71 -17.81 6.22
N LYS A 94 -1.49 -17.14 5.36
CA LYS A 94 -1.55 -17.47 3.93
C LYS A 94 -0.22 -17.13 3.26
N ASN A 95 0.24 -18.01 2.37
CA ASN A 95 1.44 -17.78 1.56
C ASN A 95 1.07 -17.40 0.12
N ILE A 96 1.74 -16.39 -0.42
CA ILE A 96 1.63 -15.92 -1.81
C ILE A 96 2.95 -16.21 -2.52
N LYS A 97 2.91 -16.99 -3.59
CA LYS A 97 4.09 -17.24 -4.45
C LYS A 97 4.30 -16.08 -5.42
N TYR A 98 5.55 -15.86 -5.82
CA TYR A 98 5.90 -14.86 -6.82
C TYR A 98 7.03 -15.36 -7.72
N ASP A 99 7.09 -14.85 -8.94
CA ASP A 99 8.27 -14.97 -9.80
C ASP A 99 9.19 -13.76 -9.62
N ILE A 100 8.57 -12.57 -9.56
CA ILE A 100 9.21 -11.27 -9.34
C ILE A 100 8.51 -10.57 -8.17
N LEU A 101 9.30 -9.97 -7.28
CA LEU A 101 8.83 -9.23 -6.12
C LEU A 101 9.32 -7.78 -6.17
N LEU A 102 8.38 -6.84 -6.06
CA LEU A 102 8.67 -5.43 -5.83
C LEU A 102 8.26 -5.03 -4.40
N ILE A 103 9.21 -4.52 -3.62
CA ILE A 103 8.95 -3.98 -2.30
C ILE A 103 8.78 -2.46 -2.44
N SER A 104 7.57 -1.98 -2.19
CA SER A 104 7.17 -0.57 -2.30
C SER A 104 6.42 -0.11 -1.04
N THR A 105 6.85 -0.58 0.12
CA THR A 105 6.19 -0.38 1.43
C THR A 105 6.24 1.07 1.94
N GLY A 106 7.01 1.94 1.30
CA GLY A 106 7.23 3.31 1.76
C GLY A 106 8.02 3.34 3.07
N GLY A 107 7.80 4.40 3.85
CA GLY A 107 8.44 4.63 5.15
C GLY A 107 7.44 4.60 6.31
N LYS A 108 7.99 4.64 7.52
CA LYS A 108 7.23 4.74 8.76
C LYS A 108 7.75 5.93 9.58
N THR A 109 6.87 6.59 10.33
CA THR A 109 7.27 7.65 11.26
C THR A 109 8.31 7.14 12.25
N ILE A 110 9.37 7.91 12.45
CA ILE A 110 10.32 7.69 13.53
C ILE A 110 9.71 8.29 14.80
N ILE A 111 9.67 7.51 15.88
CA ILE A 111 9.30 8.01 17.21
C ILE A 111 10.60 8.30 17.97
N PRO A 112 10.96 9.57 18.19
CA PRO A 112 12.19 9.90 18.91
C PRO A 112 12.09 9.45 20.38
N PRO A 113 13.22 9.22 21.07
CA PRO A 113 13.24 8.72 22.45
C PRO A 113 12.92 9.84 23.47
N ILE A 114 11.78 10.50 23.31
CA ILE A 114 11.32 11.59 24.19
C ILE A 114 10.34 11.01 25.22
N LYS A 115 10.60 11.28 26.50
CA LYS A 115 9.73 10.84 27.61
C LYS A 115 8.32 11.38 27.42
N GLY A 116 7.32 10.49 27.50
CA GLY A 116 5.90 10.84 27.43
C GLY A 116 5.27 10.76 26.03
N LEU A 117 5.99 10.35 24.98
CA LEU A 117 5.41 10.13 23.65
C LEU A 117 4.48 8.91 23.54
N ASN A 118 4.43 8.07 24.57
CA ASN A 118 3.47 6.96 24.68
C ASN A 118 2.11 7.37 25.29
N LYS A 119 1.90 8.66 25.59
CA LYS A 119 0.62 9.15 26.12
C LYS A 119 -0.48 9.09 25.05
N LYS A 120 -1.73 8.88 25.49
CA LYS A 120 -2.91 8.72 24.61
C LYS A 120 -3.20 9.90 23.67
N GLN A 121 -2.71 11.10 23.99
CA GLN A 121 -2.96 12.33 23.21
C GLN A 121 -1.83 12.64 22.21
N ILE A 122 -0.91 11.71 21.99
CA ILE A 122 0.18 11.84 21.02
C ILE A 122 -0.14 10.95 19.82
N PHE A 123 -0.20 11.56 18.64
CA PHE A 123 -0.60 10.91 17.40
C PHE A 123 0.51 11.00 16.35
N GLN A 124 0.51 10.03 15.43
CA GLN A 124 1.24 10.12 14.17
C GLN A 124 0.28 10.59 13.08
N PHE A 125 0.80 11.13 11.99
CA PHE A 125 -0.02 11.64 10.88
C PHE A 125 0.60 11.26 9.53
N MET A 126 0.36 10.02 9.10
CA MET A 126 0.99 9.41 7.92
C MET A 126 0.03 8.70 6.98
N LYS A 127 -1.08 8.16 7.50
CA LYS A 127 -2.10 7.45 6.72
C LYS A 127 -3.46 8.10 6.86
N TYR A 128 -4.36 7.78 5.94
CA TYR A 128 -5.73 8.29 5.93
C TYR A 128 -6.45 8.04 7.26
N ASP A 129 -6.28 6.86 7.87
CA ASP A 129 -6.89 6.56 9.17
C ASP A 129 -6.39 7.46 10.31
N ASP A 130 -5.24 8.13 10.18
CA ASP A 130 -4.76 9.10 11.17
C ASP A 130 -5.47 10.46 11.06
N ALA A 131 -6.22 10.70 9.97
CA ALA A 131 -6.98 11.91 9.70
C ALA A 131 -8.50 11.75 9.94
N LYS A 132 -8.93 10.57 10.40
CA LYS A 132 -10.31 10.29 10.83
C LYS A 132 -10.49 10.59 12.31
#